data_AF-A0A848D016-F1
#
_entry.id   AF-A0A848D016-F1
#
_cell.length_a   1.000
_cell.length_b   1.000
_cell.length_c   1.000
_cell.angle_alpha   90.00
_cell.angle_beta   90.00
_cell.angle_gamma   90.00
#
_symmetry.space_group_name_H-M   'P 1'
#
loop_
_entity.id
_entity.type
_entity.pdbx_description
1 polymer ?
#
loop_
_entity_poly.entity_id
_entity_poly.type
_entity_poly.pdbx_seq_one_letter_code
_entity_poly.pdbx_strand_id
1 'polypeptide(L)'
;MKKLGKILLVTPLAFSLVLPTTGVFATESNDVHVKVAEVEAPKLELTQEKKEDLYNKYVKIVADVAAQYPDSGIFIEPLDTFKDEYFMSPEDYRAFAVNLATSSIVVAPETPSDVITPLATGIKTKYANITFGGSSRSIAVTGTFTIDHFLGRMGFTGVKSLTSKAADSRGTWRQSGYNEKIYDAGETMNVSVGGTYTENGVSKPDNFDLNFYCSGTGEIS
;
A
#
# COMPACT_ATOMS: atom_id res chain seq x y z
N MET A 1 49.28 -1.69 -25.29
CA MET A 1 48.02 -0.90 -25.15
C MET A 1 47.02 -1.70 -24.33
N LYS A 2 46.22 -0.99 -23.52
CA LYS A 2 45.16 -1.43 -22.59
C LYS A 2 45.61 -1.87 -21.18
N LYS A 3 45.37 -0.93 -20.27
CA LYS A 3 45.58 -0.92 -18.82
C LYS A 3 44.60 -1.86 -18.11
N LEU A 4 45.07 -2.66 -17.17
CA LEU A 4 44.25 -3.29 -16.14
C LEU A 4 43.96 -2.28 -15.02
N GLY A 5 42.68 -1.93 -14.83
CA GLY A 5 42.20 -1.16 -13.69
C GLY A 5 41.95 -2.08 -12.49
N LYS A 6 42.71 -1.86 -11.41
CA LYS A 6 42.51 -2.49 -10.10
C LYS A 6 41.25 -1.92 -9.43
N ILE A 7 40.41 -2.79 -8.92
CA ILE A 7 39.29 -2.47 -8.02
C ILE A 7 39.88 -2.24 -6.62
N LEU A 8 39.76 -1.01 -6.09
CA LEU A 8 40.06 -0.69 -4.70
C LEU A 8 38.81 -0.93 -3.86
N LEU A 9 38.88 -1.90 -2.94
CA LEU A 9 37.96 -2.05 -1.83
C LEU A 9 38.26 -0.93 -0.81
N VAL A 10 37.31 -0.03 -0.56
CA VAL A 10 37.44 0.99 0.48
C VAL A 10 36.59 0.55 1.67
N THR A 11 37.26 0.03 2.70
CA THR A 11 36.71 -0.11 4.05
C THR A 11 36.83 1.24 4.78
N PRO A 12 35.80 1.74 5.47
CA PRO A 12 35.97 2.91 6.32
C PRO A 12 36.69 2.54 7.62
N LEU A 13 37.76 3.31 7.88
CA LEU A 13 38.59 3.30 9.08
C LEU A 13 37.76 3.57 10.34
N ALA A 14 38.04 2.79 11.38
CA ALA A 14 37.65 3.09 12.76
C ALA A 14 38.42 4.32 13.26
N PHE A 15 37.70 5.35 13.69
CA PHE A 15 38.26 6.53 14.35
C PHE A 15 38.48 6.19 15.84
N SER A 16 39.72 5.88 16.22
CA SER A 16 40.15 5.89 17.62
C SER A 16 40.41 7.33 18.05
N LEU A 17 39.60 7.84 18.98
CA LEU A 17 39.90 9.12 19.65
C LEU A 17 40.83 8.88 20.84
N VAL A 18 42.03 9.45 20.73
CA VAL A 18 43.01 9.58 21.81
C VAL A 18 42.58 10.73 22.71
N LEU A 19 42.44 10.49 24.02
CA LEU A 19 42.27 11.54 25.02
C LEU A 19 43.64 12.03 25.50
N PRO A 20 43.89 13.35 25.60
CA PRO A 20 45.07 13.87 26.25
C PRO A 20 44.94 13.80 27.78
N THR A 21 45.98 13.27 28.42
CA THR A 21 46.21 13.33 29.86
C THR A 21 46.86 14.66 30.24
N THR A 22 46.24 15.42 31.14
CA THR A 22 46.94 16.29 32.11
C THR A 22 46.12 16.34 33.40
N GLY A 23 46.73 15.91 34.52
CA GLY A 23 46.22 16.18 35.88
C GLY A 23 46.40 17.68 36.25
N VAL A 24 46.09 18.19 37.43
CA VAL A 24 45.76 17.65 38.77
C VAL A 24 45.01 18.78 39.52
N PHE A 25 44.01 18.45 40.34
CA PHE A 25 43.81 18.86 41.76
C PHE A 25 42.32 18.81 42.17
N ALA A 26 42.12 18.35 43.40
CA ALA A 26 40.87 18.07 44.12
C ALA A 26 39.92 19.29 44.19
N THR A 27 38.60 19.19 44.39
CA THR A 27 37.82 18.50 45.43
C THR A 27 36.34 18.44 45.06
N GLU A 28 35.61 17.52 45.71
CA GLU A 28 34.16 17.54 46.00
C GLU A 28 33.13 17.25 44.88
N SER A 29 32.66 16.00 44.92
CA SER A 29 31.31 15.51 44.63
C SER A 29 30.20 16.56 44.59
N ASN A 30 29.56 16.69 43.42
CA ASN A 30 28.10 16.77 43.31
C ASN A 30 27.68 16.12 41.98
N ASP A 31 27.12 14.92 42.12
CA ASP A 31 26.51 14.13 41.06
C ASP A 31 25.26 14.85 40.54
N VAL A 32 25.39 15.55 39.42
CA VAL A 32 24.26 16.02 38.63
C VAL A 32 24.32 15.29 37.31
N HIS A 33 23.47 14.26 37.19
CA HIS A 33 23.17 13.59 35.94
C HIS A 33 22.74 14.63 34.89
N VAL A 34 23.65 15.02 34.01
CA VAL A 34 23.35 15.79 32.81
C VAL A 34 22.67 14.84 31.83
N LYS A 35 21.33 14.92 31.78
CA LYS A 35 20.57 14.36 30.67
C LYS A 35 20.96 15.10 29.40
N VAL A 36 21.76 14.47 28.56
CA VAL A 36 21.96 14.91 27.17
C VAL A 36 20.60 14.76 26.50
N ALA A 37 19.93 15.89 26.26
CA ALA A 37 18.72 15.93 25.46
C ALA A 37 19.11 15.59 24.02
N GLU A 38 18.60 14.46 23.54
CA GLU A 38 18.56 14.13 22.12
C GLU A 38 17.75 15.21 21.41
N VAL A 39 18.43 16.03 20.61
CA VAL A 39 17.79 17.05 19.79
C VAL A 39 17.13 16.32 18.62
N GLU A 40 15.91 15.82 18.85
CA GLU A 40 15.01 15.46 17.76
C GLU A 40 14.80 16.71 16.90
N ALA A 41 15.06 16.59 15.60
CA ALA A 41 14.82 17.66 14.65
C ALA A 41 13.35 18.13 14.78
N PRO A 42 13.07 19.44 14.85
CA PRO A 42 11.73 19.92 15.13
C PRO A 42 10.79 19.54 13.97
N LYS A 43 9.78 18.72 14.28
CA LYS A 43 8.59 18.56 13.45
C LYS A 43 8.01 19.95 13.22
N LEU A 44 8.08 20.45 11.99
CA LEU A 44 7.48 21.73 11.60
C LEU A 44 5.97 21.63 11.81
N GLU A 45 5.48 22.05 12.97
CA GLU A 45 4.04 22.19 13.20
C GLU A 45 3.54 23.38 12.40
N LEU A 46 2.90 23.11 11.26
CA LEU A 46 2.18 24.12 10.49
C LEU A 46 1.06 24.70 11.37
N THR A 47 0.94 26.02 11.40
CA THR A 47 -0.23 26.67 12.00
C THR A 47 -1.49 26.28 11.22
N GLN A 48 -2.66 26.30 11.88
CA GLN A 48 -3.93 25.94 11.25
C GLN A 48 -4.20 26.75 9.97
N GLU A 49 -3.94 28.06 9.99
CA GLU A 49 -4.06 28.95 8.83
C GLU A 49 -3.16 28.51 7.65
N LYS A 50 -1.93 28.09 7.94
CA LYS A 50 -1.02 27.58 6.88
C LYS A 50 -1.48 26.23 6.33
N LYS A 51 -2.08 25.37 7.16
CA LYS A 51 -2.65 24.09 6.72
C LYS A 51 -3.84 24.32 5.79
N GLU A 52 -4.72 25.26 6.13
CA GLU A 52 -5.87 25.64 5.28
C GLU A 52 -5.42 26.22 3.93
N ASP A 53 -4.45 27.13 3.93
CA ASP A 53 -3.87 27.67 2.70
C ASP A 53 -3.23 26.60 1.83
N LEU A 54 -2.52 25.65 2.45
CA LEU A 54 -1.88 24.55 1.74
C LEU A 54 -2.90 23.56 1.20
N TYR A 55 -3.93 23.21 1.97
CA TYR A 55 -5.04 22.39 1.52
C TYR A 55 -5.79 23.02 0.35
N ASN A 56 -6.04 24.32 0.38
CA ASN A 56 -6.66 25.04 -0.74
C ASN A 56 -5.83 24.95 -2.04
N LYS A 57 -4.49 24.84 -1.94
CA LYS A 57 -3.63 24.55 -3.09
C LYS A 57 -3.81 23.11 -3.57
N TYR A 58 -3.93 22.15 -2.65
CA TYR A 58 -4.18 20.73 -2.99
C TYR A 58 -5.52 20.53 -3.69
N VAL A 59 -6.58 21.19 -3.24
CA VAL A 59 -7.89 21.16 -3.90
C VAL A 59 -7.77 21.59 -5.37
N LYS A 60 -7.05 22.68 -5.64
CA LYS A 60 -6.79 23.14 -7.03
C LYS A 60 -5.96 22.14 -7.81
N ILE A 61 -4.91 21.57 -7.21
CA ILE A 61 -4.07 20.56 -7.84
C ILE A 61 -4.90 19.33 -8.25
N VAL A 62 -5.71 18.79 -7.33
CA VAL A 62 -6.54 17.60 -7.62
C VAL A 62 -7.60 17.91 -8.66
N ALA A 63 -8.21 19.10 -8.63
CA ALA A 63 -9.12 19.54 -9.69
C ALA A 63 -8.45 19.63 -11.07
N ASP A 64 -7.24 20.21 -11.14
CA ASP A 64 -6.45 20.28 -12.38
C ASP A 64 -6.12 18.87 -12.91
N VAL A 65 -5.72 17.96 -12.03
CA VAL A 65 -5.36 16.58 -12.41
C VAL A 65 -6.61 15.80 -12.83
N ALA A 66 -7.73 15.93 -12.12
CA ALA A 66 -8.99 15.31 -12.50
C ALA A 66 -9.48 15.82 -13.88
N ALA A 67 -9.27 17.10 -14.19
CA ALA A 67 -9.59 17.64 -15.51
C ALA A 67 -8.66 17.10 -16.62
N GLN A 68 -7.39 16.82 -16.31
CA GLN A 68 -6.44 16.21 -17.25
C GLN A 68 -6.70 14.71 -17.47
N TYR A 69 -7.18 14.01 -16.44
CA TYR A 69 -7.46 12.57 -16.44
C TYR A 69 -8.92 12.31 -16.02
N PRO A 70 -9.91 12.65 -16.87
CA PRO A 70 -11.32 12.62 -16.50
C PRO A 70 -11.82 11.22 -16.09
N ASP A 71 -11.25 10.17 -16.68
CA ASP A 71 -11.62 8.78 -16.38
C ASP A 71 -11.09 8.28 -15.03
N SER A 72 -10.14 9.01 -14.42
CA SER A 72 -9.54 8.59 -13.14
C SER A 72 -10.50 8.73 -11.96
N GLY A 73 -11.50 9.63 -12.05
CA GLY A 73 -12.45 9.90 -10.98
C GLY A 73 -11.81 10.37 -9.67
N ILE A 74 -10.56 10.85 -9.68
CA ILE A 74 -9.86 11.21 -8.44
C ILE A 74 -10.54 12.38 -7.73
N PHE A 75 -10.46 12.38 -6.41
CA PHE A 75 -10.95 13.47 -5.58
C PHE A 75 -10.09 13.62 -4.33
N ILE A 76 -10.21 14.76 -3.65
CA ILE A 76 -9.52 15.03 -2.39
C ILE A 76 -10.49 14.83 -1.23
N GLU A 77 -10.03 14.18 -0.17
CA GLU A 77 -10.80 14.03 1.05
C GLU A 77 -11.02 15.40 1.72
N PRO A 78 -12.16 15.61 2.39
CA PRO A 78 -12.45 16.86 3.10
C PRO A 78 -11.40 17.19 4.17
N LEU A 79 -11.15 18.49 4.39
CA LEU A 79 -10.10 18.98 5.30
C LEU A 79 -10.23 18.44 6.73
N ASP A 80 -11.45 18.24 7.24
CA ASP A 80 -11.71 17.70 8.59
C ASP A 80 -11.27 16.23 8.75
N THR A 81 -11.19 15.49 7.65
CA THR A 81 -10.66 14.11 7.62
C THR A 81 -9.18 14.05 7.18
N PHE A 82 -8.61 15.20 6.79
CA PHE A 82 -7.25 15.29 6.27
C PHE A 82 -6.24 15.25 7.42
N LYS A 83 -5.36 14.24 7.39
CA LYS A 83 -4.39 14.03 8.47
C LYS A 83 -3.19 14.96 8.32
N ASP A 84 -2.60 15.34 9.45
CA ASP A 84 -1.37 16.14 9.51
C ASP A 84 -0.20 15.54 8.72
N GLU A 85 -0.15 14.21 8.64
CA GLU A 85 0.88 13.45 7.93
C GLU A 85 0.76 13.57 6.39
N TYR A 86 -0.38 14.02 5.88
CA TYR A 86 -0.63 14.14 4.44
C TYR A 86 -0.09 15.45 3.85
N PHE A 87 0.27 16.43 4.70
CA PHE A 87 0.82 17.69 4.23
C PHE A 87 2.26 17.51 3.74
N MET A 88 2.48 17.82 2.46
CA MET A 88 3.75 17.80 1.74
C MET A 88 3.92 19.05 0.86
N SER A 89 4.99 19.17 0.08
CA SER A 89 5.09 20.30 -0.85
C SER A 89 4.00 20.23 -1.93
N PRO A 90 3.50 21.36 -2.47
CA PRO A 90 2.54 21.33 -3.58
C PRO A 90 3.06 20.59 -4.83
N GLU A 91 4.37 20.59 -5.05
CA GLU A 91 5.01 19.88 -6.15
C GLU A 91 4.94 18.36 -5.94
N ASP A 92 5.33 17.87 -4.76
CA ASP A 92 5.24 16.45 -4.40
C ASP A 92 3.78 15.98 -4.43
N TYR A 93 2.86 16.80 -3.93
CA TYR A 93 1.43 16.47 -3.92
C TYR A 93 0.87 16.36 -5.34
N ARG A 94 1.27 17.26 -6.25
CA ARG A 94 0.87 17.17 -7.66
C ARG A 94 1.44 15.93 -8.33
N ALA A 95 2.72 15.61 -8.10
CA ALA A 95 3.34 14.40 -8.64
C ALA A 95 2.62 13.14 -8.13
N PHE A 96 2.29 13.11 -6.83
CA PHE A 96 1.51 12.03 -6.24
C PHE A 96 0.11 11.90 -6.85
N ALA A 97 -0.64 12.99 -6.96
CA ALA A 97 -1.99 12.99 -7.54
C ALA A 97 -1.99 12.52 -9.01
N VAL A 98 -1.01 12.95 -9.81
CA VAL A 98 -0.85 12.47 -11.20
C VAL A 98 -0.55 10.98 -11.22
N ASN A 99 0.42 10.52 -10.42
CA ASN A 99 0.78 9.11 -10.33
C ASN A 99 -0.42 8.23 -9.95
N LEU A 100 -1.23 8.67 -8.98
CA LEU A 100 -2.43 7.95 -8.58
C LEU A 100 -3.52 8.00 -9.67
N ALA A 101 -3.73 9.16 -10.32
CA ALA A 101 -4.70 9.27 -11.41
C ALA A 101 -4.40 8.28 -12.55
N THR A 102 -3.13 8.16 -12.93
CA THR A 102 -2.67 7.27 -14.01
C THR A 102 -2.38 5.83 -13.55
N SER A 103 -2.62 5.49 -12.29
CA SER A 103 -2.37 4.15 -11.78
C SER A 103 -3.33 3.13 -12.40
N SER A 104 -2.96 1.86 -12.35
CA SER A 104 -3.83 0.74 -12.71
C SER A 104 -3.72 -0.36 -11.67
N ILE A 105 -4.79 -1.14 -11.53
CA ILE A 105 -4.79 -2.34 -10.71
C ILE A 105 -4.44 -3.55 -11.58
N VAL A 106 -3.46 -4.32 -11.14
CA VAL A 106 -3.01 -5.55 -11.80
C VAL A 106 -3.10 -6.71 -10.83
N VAL A 107 -3.81 -7.77 -11.20
CA VAL A 107 -3.90 -8.98 -10.38
C VAL A 107 -2.51 -9.63 -10.27
N ALA A 108 -2.10 -9.94 -9.05
CA ALA A 108 -0.82 -10.58 -8.80
C ALA A 108 -0.83 -12.02 -9.35
N PRO A 109 0.28 -12.49 -9.96
CA PRO A 109 0.39 -13.87 -10.38
C PRO A 109 0.25 -14.81 -9.17
N GLU A 110 -0.46 -15.91 -9.36
CA GLU A 110 -0.70 -16.89 -8.30
C GLU A 110 0.61 -17.56 -7.87
N THR A 111 0.84 -17.63 -6.56
CA THR A 111 1.64 -18.72 -6.00
C THR A 111 0.68 -19.83 -5.57
N PRO A 112 0.88 -21.08 -6.00
CA PRO A 112 0.10 -22.20 -5.51
C PRO A 112 0.10 -22.18 -3.98
N SER A 113 -1.06 -22.35 -3.36
CA SER A 113 -1.17 -22.45 -1.91
C SER A 113 -2.13 -23.55 -1.55
N ASP A 114 -1.61 -24.47 -0.74
CA ASP A 114 -2.27 -25.64 -0.19
C ASP A 114 -3.18 -25.25 0.97
N VAL A 115 -4.50 -25.35 0.79
CA VAL A 115 -5.43 -25.61 1.89
C VAL A 115 -6.61 -26.41 1.33
N ILE A 116 -6.61 -27.72 1.57
CA ILE A 116 -7.74 -28.60 1.31
C ILE A 116 -8.70 -28.47 2.48
N THR A 117 -9.89 -27.91 2.24
CA THR A 117 -11.02 -28.07 3.17
C THR A 117 -12.05 -28.98 2.50
N PRO A 118 -12.22 -30.23 2.96
CA PRO A 118 -13.19 -31.16 2.40
C PRO A 118 -14.57 -30.81 2.94
N LEU A 119 -15.21 -29.77 2.39
CA LEU A 119 -16.60 -29.40 2.69
C LEU A 119 -17.16 -28.61 1.51
N ALA A 120 -18.49 -28.51 1.41
CA ALA A 120 -19.22 -27.72 0.41
C ALA A 120 -18.91 -26.20 0.43
N THR A 121 -17.83 -25.79 1.08
CA THR A 121 -17.39 -24.41 1.21
C THR A 121 -15.88 -24.32 1.16
N GLY A 122 -15.36 -23.53 0.22
CA GLY A 122 -13.93 -23.26 0.11
C GLY A 122 -13.62 -21.78 0.31
N ILE A 123 -12.45 -21.47 0.86
CA ILE A 123 -12.02 -20.11 1.16
C ILE A 123 -10.66 -19.87 0.51
N LYS A 124 -10.52 -18.74 -0.21
CA LYS A 124 -9.24 -18.36 -0.82
C LYS A 124 -9.04 -16.86 -0.79
N THR A 125 -7.79 -16.45 -0.61
CA THR A 125 -7.35 -15.06 -0.74
C THR A 125 -6.43 -14.92 -1.95
N LYS A 126 -6.75 -13.97 -2.83
CA LYS A 126 -5.88 -13.50 -3.92
C LYS A 126 -5.48 -12.06 -3.69
N TYR A 127 -4.48 -11.60 -4.44
CA TYR A 127 -3.96 -10.26 -4.34
C TYR A 127 -4.04 -9.54 -5.68
N ALA A 128 -4.36 -8.26 -5.64
CA ALA A 128 -4.17 -7.33 -6.74
C ALA A 128 -3.28 -6.18 -6.28
N ASN A 129 -2.59 -5.54 -7.21
CA ASN A 129 -1.63 -4.49 -6.92
C ASN A 129 -2.00 -3.22 -7.67
N ILE A 130 -2.10 -2.11 -6.95
CA ILE A 130 -2.13 -0.76 -7.52
C ILE A 130 -0.69 -0.31 -7.70
N THR A 131 -0.25 -0.01 -8.93
CA THR A 131 1.13 0.43 -9.17
C THR A 131 1.16 1.90 -9.58
N PHE A 132 1.95 2.70 -8.85
CA PHE A 132 2.19 4.11 -9.16
C PHE A 132 3.47 4.62 -8.47
N GLY A 133 4.16 5.59 -9.10
CA GLY A 133 5.37 6.20 -8.54
C GLY A 133 6.51 5.22 -8.23
N GLY A 134 6.64 4.14 -9.02
CA GLY A 134 7.67 3.10 -8.82
C GLY A 134 7.44 2.17 -7.62
N SER A 135 6.29 2.29 -6.94
CA SER A 135 5.88 1.40 -5.85
C SER A 135 4.58 0.67 -6.19
N SER A 136 4.31 -0.43 -5.47
CA SER A 136 3.03 -1.12 -5.53
C SER A 136 2.33 -1.12 -4.17
N ARG A 137 1.00 -1.09 -4.19
CA ARG A 137 0.10 -1.21 -3.04
C ARG A 137 -0.77 -2.43 -3.24
N SER A 138 -0.88 -3.30 -2.24
CA SER A 138 -1.57 -4.57 -2.41
C SER A 138 -2.98 -4.54 -1.83
N ILE A 139 -3.94 -5.10 -2.56
CA ILE A 139 -5.32 -5.34 -2.14
C ILE A 139 -5.48 -6.85 -1.99
N ALA A 140 -5.82 -7.31 -0.78
CA ALA A 140 -6.21 -8.70 -0.54
C ALA A 140 -7.69 -8.86 -0.82
N VAL A 141 -8.07 -9.85 -1.63
CA VAL A 141 -9.44 -10.24 -1.92
C VAL A 141 -9.66 -11.65 -1.38
N THR A 142 -10.50 -11.77 -0.35
CA THR A 142 -10.85 -13.05 0.27
C THR A 142 -12.28 -13.41 -0.10
N GLY A 143 -12.44 -14.51 -0.83
CA GLY A 143 -13.72 -15.10 -1.17
C GLY A 143 -14.00 -16.36 -0.36
N THR A 144 -15.25 -16.52 0.03
CA THR A 144 -15.81 -17.77 0.57
C THR A 144 -16.86 -18.26 -0.42
N PHE A 145 -16.67 -19.46 -0.94
CA PHE A 145 -17.41 -19.99 -2.07
C PHE A 145 -18.18 -21.23 -1.67
N THR A 146 -19.32 -21.46 -2.32
CA THR A 146 -19.99 -22.75 -2.28
C THR A 146 -19.46 -23.59 -3.43
N ILE A 147 -19.07 -24.83 -3.10
CA ILE A 147 -18.64 -25.82 -4.09
C ILE A 147 -19.56 -27.04 -3.99
N ASP A 148 -19.90 -27.63 -5.13
CA ASP A 148 -20.74 -28.82 -5.20
C ASP A 148 -20.27 -29.75 -6.32
N HIS A 149 -20.76 -30.99 -6.27
CA HIS A 149 -20.42 -32.03 -7.22
C HIS A 149 -21.34 -32.00 -8.45
N PHE A 150 -20.77 -31.76 -9.62
CA PHE A 150 -21.47 -31.76 -10.90
C PHE A 150 -20.68 -32.56 -11.95
N LEU A 151 -21.36 -33.48 -12.66
CA LEU A 151 -20.78 -34.30 -13.73
C LEU A 151 -19.47 -35.04 -13.37
N GLY A 152 -19.34 -35.53 -12.14
CA GLY A 152 -18.17 -36.31 -11.72
C GLY A 152 -16.99 -35.49 -11.21
N ARG A 153 -17.17 -34.17 -11.00
CA ARG A 153 -16.17 -33.27 -10.44
C ARG A 153 -16.79 -32.25 -9.49
N MET A 154 -15.97 -31.65 -8.63
CA MET A 154 -16.34 -30.49 -7.83
C MET A 154 -16.22 -29.20 -8.65
N GLY A 155 -17.11 -28.24 -8.44
CA GLY A 155 -17.05 -26.92 -9.04
C GLY A 155 -17.76 -25.86 -8.21
N PHE A 156 -17.50 -24.59 -8.51
CA PHE A 156 -18.20 -23.45 -7.92
C PHE A 156 -19.69 -23.48 -8.26
N THR A 157 -20.52 -23.22 -7.26
CA THR A 157 -21.97 -23.00 -7.42
C THR A 157 -22.43 -21.63 -6.91
N GLY A 158 -21.56 -20.90 -6.21
CA GLY A 158 -21.84 -19.52 -5.81
C GLY A 158 -20.80 -18.92 -4.87
N VAL A 159 -21.02 -17.66 -4.52
CA VAL A 159 -20.23 -16.90 -3.53
C VAL A 159 -21.09 -16.76 -2.26
N LYS A 160 -20.57 -17.19 -1.10
CA LYS A 160 -21.21 -16.93 0.20
C LYS A 160 -20.88 -15.53 0.69
N SER A 161 -19.64 -15.12 0.53
CA SER A 161 -19.17 -13.77 0.87
C SER A 161 -17.89 -13.46 0.13
N LEU A 162 -17.71 -12.20 -0.26
CA LEU A 162 -16.45 -11.70 -0.81
C LEU A 162 -16.09 -10.36 -0.18
N THR A 163 -14.87 -10.29 0.33
CA THR A 163 -14.34 -9.09 0.99
C THR A 163 -12.99 -8.71 0.38
N SER A 164 -12.69 -7.42 0.38
CA SER A 164 -11.42 -6.88 -0.07
C SER A 164 -10.95 -5.75 0.84
N LYS A 165 -9.64 -5.70 1.08
CA LYS A 165 -9.00 -4.71 1.96
C LYS A 165 -7.58 -4.43 1.52
N ALA A 166 -7.04 -3.27 1.90
CA ALA A 166 -5.63 -3.00 1.75
C ALA A 166 -4.83 -4.03 2.57
N ALA A 167 -3.78 -4.58 1.96
CA ALA A 167 -2.86 -5.53 2.57
C ALA A 167 -1.59 -4.86 3.10
N ASP A 168 -1.40 -3.56 2.83
CA ASP A 168 -0.34 -2.73 3.39
C ASP A 168 -0.91 -1.52 4.15
N SER A 169 -0.04 -0.83 4.89
CA SER A 169 -0.39 0.30 5.76
C SER A 169 -0.26 1.68 5.11
N ARG A 170 0.14 1.76 3.83
CA ARG A 170 0.48 3.05 3.18
C ARG A 170 -0.75 3.82 2.70
N GLY A 171 -1.84 3.10 2.43
CA GLY A 171 -3.13 3.69 2.12
C GLY A 171 -4.27 2.80 2.59
N THR A 172 -5.49 3.18 2.25
CA THR A 172 -6.68 2.40 2.57
C THR A 172 -7.41 2.00 1.30
N TRP A 173 -8.03 0.82 1.34
CA TRP A 173 -8.96 0.37 0.31
C TRP A 173 -10.32 0.13 0.96
N ARG A 174 -11.34 0.82 0.46
CA ARG A 174 -12.73 0.64 0.89
C ARG A 174 -13.51 0.02 -0.24
N GLN A 175 -13.87 -1.25 -0.08
CA GLN A 175 -14.74 -1.94 -1.03
C GLN A 175 -16.11 -1.26 -1.10
N SER A 176 -16.61 -1.05 -2.32
CA SER A 176 -17.96 -0.54 -2.58
C SER A 176 -18.94 -1.63 -2.97
N GLY A 177 -18.45 -2.73 -3.56
CA GLY A 177 -19.27 -3.87 -3.96
C GLY A 177 -18.49 -4.90 -4.76
N TYR A 178 -19.18 -5.91 -5.25
CA TYR A 178 -18.66 -6.86 -6.22
C TYR A 178 -19.79 -7.45 -7.08
N ASN A 179 -19.43 -7.99 -8.23
CA ASN A 179 -20.27 -8.86 -9.05
C ASN A 179 -19.53 -10.16 -9.33
N GLU A 180 -20.27 -11.26 -9.48
CA GLU A 180 -19.72 -12.57 -9.74
C GLU A 180 -20.32 -13.24 -10.99
N LYS A 181 -19.51 -14.06 -11.67
CA LYS A 181 -19.92 -14.91 -12.78
C LYS A 181 -19.19 -16.25 -12.70
N ILE A 182 -19.94 -17.33 -12.90
CA ILE A 182 -19.41 -18.68 -12.99
C ILE A 182 -19.28 -19.06 -14.46
N TYR A 183 -18.11 -19.55 -14.85
CA TYR A 183 -17.83 -20.05 -16.19
C TYR A 183 -17.44 -21.54 -16.13
N ASP A 184 -17.33 -22.16 -17.31
CA ASP A 184 -16.68 -23.46 -17.49
C ASP A 184 -17.24 -24.54 -16.56
N ALA A 185 -18.57 -24.64 -16.47
CA ALA A 185 -19.27 -25.60 -15.61
C ALA A 185 -18.80 -25.58 -14.13
N GLY A 186 -18.44 -24.41 -13.60
CA GLY A 186 -17.99 -24.24 -12.22
C GLY A 186 -16.48 -24.33 -12.02
N GLU A 187 -15.68 -24.41 -13.08
CA GLU A 187 -14.21 -24.37 -12.98
C GLU A 187 -13.71 -22.98 -12.61
N THR A 188 -14.35 -21.93 -13.12
CA THR A 188 -13.89 -20.55 -12.96
C THR A 188 -14.96 -19.69 -12.30
N MET A 189 -14.59 -19.05 -11.20
CA MET A 189 -15.36 -17.98 -10.58
C MET A 189 -14.67 -16.65 -10.88
N ASN A 190 -15.23 -15.87 -11.79
CA ASN A 190 -14.79 -14.51 -12.07
C ASN A 190 -15.54 -13.55 -11.14
N VAL A 191 -14.80 -12.64 -10.50
CA VAL A 191 -15.38 -11.60 -9.66
C VAL A 191 -14.83 -10.24 -10.09
N SER A 192 -15.72 -9.28 -10.20
CA SER A 192 -15.41 -7.87 -10.43
C SER A 192 -15.55 -7.13 -9.11
N VAL A 193 -14.46 -6.59 -8.58
CA VAL A 193 -14.43 -5.93 -7.27
C VAL A 193 -14.31 -4.43 -7.48
N GLY A 194 -15.27 -3.67 -6.92
CA GLY A 194 -15.25 -2.21 -6.93
C GLY A 194 -14.83 -1.66 -5.57
N GLY A 195 -14.13 -0.53 -5.56
CA GLY A 195 -13.80 0.18 -4.33
C GLY A 195 -13.17 1.53 -4.55
N THR A 196 -12.67 2.11 -3.46
CA THR A 196 -11.95 3.39 -3.47
C THR A 196 -10.65 3.21 -2.73
N TYR A 197 -9.54 3.58 -3.38
CA TYR A 197 -8.24 3.67 -2.76
C TYR A 197 -7.99 5.10 -2.27
N THR A 198 -7.52 5.28 -1.03
CA THR A 198 -7.14 6.58 -0.48
C THR A 198 -5.72 6.54 0.09
N GLU A 199 -4.86 7.46 -0.35
CA GLU A 199 -3.54 7.70 0.23
C GLU A 199 -3.22 9.20 0.16
N ASN A 200 -2.60 9.76 1.20
CA ASN A 200 -2.29 11.19 1.32
C ASN A 200 -3.49 12.13 1.08
N GLY A 201 -4.68 11.68 1.48
CA GLY A 201 -5.93 12.42 1.32
C GLY A 201 -6.40 12.58 -0.14
N VAL A 202 -5.78 11.91 -1.11
CA VAL A 202 -6.33 11.76 -2.47
C VAL A 202 -6.94 10.38 -2.58
N SER A 203 -8.14 10.34 -3.16
CA SER A 203 -8.92 9.14 -3.36
C SER A 203 -9.12 8.88 -4.84
N LYS A 204 -9.14 7.61 -5.21
CA LYS A 204 -9.43 7.13 -6.57
C LYS A 204 -10.43 5.98 -6.51
N PRO A 205 -11.64 6.11 -7.09
CA PRO A 205 -12.51 4.97 -7.33
C PRO A 205 -11.89 4.09 -8.42
N ASP A 206 -11.95 2.78 -8.22
CA ASP A 206 -11.42 1.82 -9.19
C ASP A 206 -12.20 0.51 -9.14
N ASN A 207 -12.08 -0.28 -10.20
CA ASN A 207 -12.59 -1.64 -10.25
C ASN A 207 -11.59 -2.56 -10.96
N PHE A 208 -11.64 -3.84 -10.62
CA PHE A 208 -10.80 -4.84 -11.27
C PHE A 208 -11.44 -6.21 -11.21
N ASP A 209 -11.14 -7.02 -12.22
CA ASP A 209 -11.59 -8.39 -12.29
C ASP A 209 -10.49 -9.33 -11.82
N LEU A 210 -10.87 -10.40 -11.12
CA LEU A 210 -10.00 -11.52 -10.85
C LEU A 210 -10.77 -12.84 -10.96
N ASN A 211 -10.05 -13.91 -11.28
CA ASN A 211 -10.61 -15.25 -11.33
C ASN A 211 -10.15 -16.02 -10.11
N PHE A 212 -11.01 -16.91 -9.60
CA PHE A 212 -10.66 -18.06 -8.76
C PHE A 212 -10.91 -19.32 -9.56
N TYR A 213 -10.09 -20.34 -9.36
CA TYR A 213 -10.21 -21.61 -10.07
C TYR A 213 -10.50 -22.74 -9.10
N CYS A 214 -11.43 -23.63 -9.46
CA CYS A 214 -11.76 -24.82 -8.68
C CYS A 214 -11.30 -26.06 -9.45
N SER A 215 -10.39 -26.82 -8.83
CA SER A 215 -9.99 -28.12 -9.36
C SER A 215 -11.16 -29.12 -9.32
N GLY A 216 -11.06 -30.21 -10.07
CA GLY A 216 -12.09 -31.26 -10.06
C GLY A 216 -12.28 -31.96 -8.70
N THR A 217 -11.35 -31.79 -7.77
CA THR A 217 -11.43 -32.30 -6.39
C THR A 217 -11.90 -31.26 -5.38
N GLY A 218 -12.16 -30.02 -5.81
CA GLY A 218 -12.72 -28.95 -4.98
C GLY A 218 -11.68 -28.00 -4.41
N GLU A 219 -10.43 -28.06 -4.88
CA GLU A 219 -9.36 -27.18 -4.43
C GLU A 219 -9.43 -25.83 -5.13
N ILE A 220 -9.32 -24.74 -4.37
CA ILE A 220 -9.45 -23.38 -4.91
C ILE A 220 -8.08 -22.72 -5.04
N SER A 221 -7.74 -22.26 -6.24
CA SER A 221 -6.57 -21.42 -6.51
C SER A 221 -6.95 -19.97 -6.72
#